data_AF-A0A1G2D9S2-F1
#
_entry.id   AF-A0A1G2D9S2-F1
#
_cell.length_a   1.000
_cell.length_b   1.000
_cell.length_c   1.000
_cell.angle_alpha   90.00
_cell.angle_beta   90.00
_cell.angle_gamma   90.00
#
_symmetry.space_group_name_H-M   'P 1'
#
loop_
_entity.id
_entity.type
_entity.pdbx_description
1 polymer ?
#
loop_
_entity_poly.entity_id
_entity_poly.type
_entity_poly.pdbx_seq_one_letter_code
_entity_poly.pdbx_strand_id
1 'polypeptide(L)'
;MLLAGLIELSTAIPYIRDIRRGKTYPAIVSWATWFLLALIAAASFSASAMASGIISGAIAAECLLIIIFSIKKGHITYSRFDAFCQLGALGGLFLWWLTEEPFLALVFFF
;
A
#
# COMPACT_ATOMS: atom_id res chain seq x y z
N MET A 1 14.08 10.40 9.84
CA MET A 1 12.88 9.53 9.88
C MET A 1 11.60 10.33 9.68
N LEU A 2 11.25 11.28 10.55
CA LEU A 2 10.11 12.18 10.31
C LEU A 2 10.22 12.93 8.98
N LEU A 3 11.41 13.48 8.66
CA LEU A 3 11.65 14.13 7.38
C LEU A 3 11.45 13.19 6.18
N ALA A 4 11.84 11.92 6.30
CA ALA A 4 11.66 10.93 5.24
C ALA A 4 10.17 10.61 5.03
N GLY A 5 9.40 10.44 6.11
CA GLY A 5 7.95 10.27 6.03
C GLY A 5 7.23 11.51 5.46
N LEU A 6 7.70 12.72 5.76
CA LEU A 6 7.16 13.95 5.16
C LEU A 6 7.48 14.07 3.67
N ILE A 7 8.70 13.69 3.26
CA ILE A 7 9.10 13.65 1.84
C ILE A 7 8.27 12.62 1.10
N GLU A 8 8.07 11.44 1.69
CA GLU A 8 7.17 10.42 1.15
C GLU A 8 5.78 11.03 0.96
N LEU A 9 5.15 11.59 2.00
CA LEU A 9 3.77 12.10 1.87
C LEU A 9 3.65 13.22 0.84
N SER A 10 4.74 13.93 0.57
CA SER A 10 4.77 14.97 -0.46
C SER A 10 4.64 14.42 -1.88
N THR A 11 4.96 13.14 -2.13
CA THR A 11 4.76 12.49 -3.45
C THR A 11 3.29 12.34 -3.81
N ALA A 12 2.41 12.28 -2.81
CA ALA A 12 0.97 12.26 -3.01
C ALA A 12 0.47 13.57 -3.67
N ILE A 13 1.13 14.70 -3.44
CA ILE A 13 0.70 16.03 -3.91
C ILE A 13 0.60 16.11 -5.43
N PRO A 14 1.68 15.87 -6.21
CA PRO A 14 1.61 15.91 -7.67
C PRO A 14 0.63 14.84 -8.22
N TYR A 15 0.59 13.66 -7.61
CA TYR A 15 -0.30 12.57 -8.04
C TYR A 15 -1.78 12.94 -7.87
N ILE A 16 -2.17 13.43 -6.69
CA ILE A 16 -3.53 13.91 -6.40
C ILE A 16 -3.90 15.09 -7.31
N ARG A 17 -2.96 15.99 -7.59
CA ARG A 17 -3.18 17.09 -8.54
C ARG A 17 -3.52 16.56 -9.93
N ASP A 18 -2.84 15.51 -10.41
CA ASP A 18 -3.11 14.91 -11.71
C ASP A 18 -4.40 14.08 -11.73
N ILE A 19 -4.75 13.42 -10.63
CA ILE A 19 -6.08 12.83 -10.42
C ILE A 19 -7.13 13.93 -10.61
N ARG A 20 -7.09 15.01 -9.83
CA ARG A 20 -8.09 16.10 -9.92
C ARG A 20 -8.19 16.73 -11.30
N ARG A 21 -7.07 16.78 -12.05
CA ARG A 21 -7.00 17.34 -13.41
C ARG A 21 -7.50 16.41 -14.52
N GLY A 22 -7.96 15.19 -14.21
CA GLY A 22 -8.37 14.27 -15.27
C GLY A 22 -7.23 13.47 -15.90
N LYS A 23 -5.97 13.74 -15.56
CA LYS A 23 -4.80 13.16 -16.25
C LYS A 23 -4.52 11.72 -15.84
N THR A 24 -4.84 11.38 -14.59
CA THR A 24 -4.58 10.06 -14.01
C THR A 24 -5.86 9.43 -13.47
N TYR A 25 -6.00 8.13 -13.70
CA TYR A 25 -7.08 7.28 -13.23
C TYR A 25 -6.47 6.08 -12.49
N PRO A 26 -6.25 6.20 -11.18
CA PRO A 26 -5.54 5.18 -10.42
C PRO A 26 -6.40 3.92 -10.27
N ALA A 27 -5.76 2.76 -10.45
CA ALA A 27 -6.37 1.45 -10.18
C ALA A 27 -6.58 1.29 -8.67
N ILE A 28 -7.81 1.53 -8.20
CA ILE A 28 -8.17 1.52 -6.77
C ILE A 28 -7.80 0.18 -6.12
N VAL A 29 -7.91 -0.91 -6.87
CA VAL A 29 -7.57 -2.26 -6.40
C VAL A 29 -6.12 -2.36 -5.99
N SER A 30 -5.19 -1.89 -6.82
CA SER A 30 -3.75 -1.90 -6.53
C SER A 30 -3.43 -0.99 -5.35
N TRP A 31 -4.01 0.21 -5.30
CA TRP A 31 -3.81 1.14 -4.19
C TRP A 31 -4.35 0.60 -2.86
N ALA A 32 -5.45 -0.15 -2.89
CA ALA A 32 -5.99 -0.83 -1.71
C ALA A 32 -5.06 -1.94 -1.22
N THR A 33 -4.44 -2.71 -2.12
CA THR A 33 -3.41 -3.69 -1.74
C THR A 33 -2.22 -3.02 -1.08
N TRP A 34 -1.68 -1.95 -1.68
CA TRP A 34 -0.57 -1.20 -1.10
C TRP A 34 -0.92 -0.58 0.26
N PHE A 35 -2.13 -0.04 0.40
CA PHE A 35 -2.64 0.46 1.67
C PHE A 35 -2.60 -0.62 2.77
N LEU A 36 -3.16 -1.80 2.50
CA LEU A 36 -3.20 -2.89 3.47
C LEU A 36 -1.80 -3.38 3.84
N LEU A 37 -0.92 -3.56 2.86
CA LEU A 37 0.47 -3.98 3.10
C LEU A 37 1.23 -2.96 3.95
N ALA A 38 1.13 -1.67 3.62
CA ALA A 38 1.79 -0.60 4.36
C ALA A 38 1.23 -0.47 5.78
N LEU A 39 -0.08 -0.66 5.97
CA LEU A 39 -0.72 -0.65 7.28
C LEU A 39 -0.25 -1.82 8.16
N ILE A 40 -0.18 -3.03 7.60
CA ILE A 40 0.36 -4.21 8.30
C ILE A 40 1.82 -3.96 8.69
N ALA A 41 2.64 -3.46 7.77
CA ALA A 41 4.05 -3.15 8.04
C ALA A 41 4.20 -2.09 9.14
N ALA A 42 3.41 -1.02 9.10
CA ALA A 42 3.41 0.01 10.14
C ALA A 42 3.07 -0.56 11.52
N ALA A 43 2.07 -1.45 11.59
CA ALA A 43 1.69 -2.13 12.82
C ALA A 43 2.80 -3.07 13.32
N SER A 44 3.41 -3.86 12.43
CA SER A 44 4.49 -4.79 12.77
C SER A 44 5.74 -4.10 13.31
N PHE A 45 6.06 -2.90 12.82
CA PHE A 45 7.25 -2.16 13.23
C PHE A 45 7.04 -1.22 14.42
N SER A 46 5.80 -1.06 14.90
CA SER A 46 5.42 -0.09 15.93
C SER A 46 6.18 -0.25 17.26
N ALA A 47 6.58 -1.48 17.62
CA ALA A 47 7.23 -1.77 18.90
C ALA A 47 8.78 -1.84 18.83
N SER A 48 9.36 -2.22 17.70
CA SER A 48 10.79 -2.57 17.60
C SER A 48 11.57 -1.82 16.52
N ALA A 49 10.88 -1.17 15.57
CA ALA A 49 11.50 -0.51 14.44
C ALA A 49 10.77 0.79 14.07
N MET A 50 10.71 1.72 15.03
CA MET A 50 9.97 3.00 14.93
C MET A 50 10.23 3.76 13.62
N ALA A 51 11.48 3.76 13.12
CA ALA A 51 11.85 4.39 11.85
C ALA A 51 11.08 3.79 10.66
N SER A 52 11.08 2.47 10.54
CA SER A 52 10.35 1.74 9.50
C SER A 52 8.84 1.90 9.69
N GLY A 53 8.36 1.86 10.93
CA GLY A 53 6.94 2.08 11.25
C GLY A 53 6.42 3.45 10.79
N ILE A 54 7.21 4.52 10.98
CA ILE A 54 6.85 5.88 10.52
C ILE A 54 6.75 5.94 8.99
N ILE A 55 7.70 5.34 8.28
CA ILE A 55 7.73 5.36 6.81
C ILE A 55 6.57 4.51 6.26
N SER A 56 6.35 3.31 6.79
CA SER A 56 5.21 2.47 6.39
C SER A 56 3.87 3.14 6.70
N GLY A 57 3.77 3.87 7.81
CA GLY A 57 2.59 4.67 8.15
C GLY A 57 2.35 5.83 7.17
N ALA A 58 3.41 6.50 6.73
CA ALA A 58 3.35 7.53 5.69
C ALA A 58 2.81 6.95 4.36
N ILE A 59 3.36 5.83 3.91
CA ILE A 59 2.90 5.12 2.70
C ILE A 59 1.42 4.71 2.82
N ALA A 60 1.01 4.20 3.98
CA ALA A 60 -0.39 3.84 4.22
C ALA A 60 -1.30 5.08 4.12
N ALA A 61 -0.89 6.21 4.69
CA ALA A 61 -1.63 7.47 4.57
C ALA A 61 -1.67 8.01 3.12
N GLU A 62 -0.57 7.95 2.37
CA GLU A 62 -0.54 8.28 0.94
C GLU A 62 -1.56 7.44 0.16
N CYS A 63 -1.49 6.11 0.31
CA CYS A 63 -2.38 5.19 -0.40
C CYS A 63 -3.85 5.49 -0.09
N LEU A 64 -4.17 5.73 1.18
CA LEU A 64 -5.53 6.08 1.60
C LEU A 64 -6.00 7.39 0.96
N LEU A 65 -5.16 8.43 0.93
CA LEU A 65 -5.49 9.69 0.28
C LEU A 65 -5.79 9.49 -1.20
N ILE A 66 -4.96 8.70 -1.91
CA ILE A 66 -5.13 8.43 -3.33
C ILE A 66 -6.43 7.67 -3.60
N ILE A 67 -6.77 6.66 -2.79
CA ILE A 67 -8.04 5.93 -2.86
C ILE A 67 -9.22 6.91 -2.70
N ILE A 68 -9.20 7.76 -1.68
CA ILE A 68 -10.25 8.75 -1.41
C ILE A 68 -10.43 9.70 -2.59
N PHE A 69 -9.33 10.27 -3.13
CA PHE A 69 -9.40 11.20 -4.26
C PHE A 69 -9.83 10.52 -5.56
N SER A 70 -9.47 9.25 -5.76
CA SER A 70 -9.93 8.46 -6.91
C SER A 70 -11.44 8.23 -6.86
N ILE A 71 -11.96 7.76 -5.71
CA ILE A 71 -13.39 7.51 -5.51
C ILE A 71 -14.19 8.81 -5.69
N LYS A 72 -13.73 9.93 -5.11
CA LYS A 72 -14.38 11.24 -5.27
C LYS A 72 -14.46 11.71 -6.72
N LYS A 73 -13.51 11.31 -7.56
CA LYS A 73 -13.52 11.64 -9.00
C LYS A 73 -14.49 10.74 -9.79
N GLY A 74 -14.95 9.63 -9.22
CA GLY A 74 -15.98 8.76 -9.80
C GLY A 74 -15.48 7.79 -10.88
N HIS A 75 -14.17 7.71 -11.12
CA HIS A 75 -13.60 6.78 -12.10
C HIS A 75 -12.99 5.56 -11.39
N ILE A 76 -13.84 4.57 -11.13
CA ILE A 76 -13.43 3.28 -10.57
C ILE A 76 -13.26 2.30 -11.73
N THR A 77 -12.01 1.91 -12.01
CA THR A 77 -11.71 0.87 -12.99
C THR A 77 -11.49 -0.44 -12.25
N TYR A 78 -12.27 -1.48 -12.59
CA TYR A 78 -12.10 -2.82 -12.08
C TYR A 78 -12.05 -3.79 -13.26
N SER A 79 -10.89 -4.40 -13.47
CA SER A 79 -10.64 -5.34 -14.56
C SER A 79 -10.54 -6.78 -14.04
N ARG A 80 -10.64 -7.77 -14.95
CA ARG A 80 -10.40 -9.18 -14.60
C ARG A 80 -8.97 -9.42 -14.10
N PHE A 81 -8.02 -8.62 -14.58
CA PHE A 81 -6.64 -8.65 -14.11
C PHE A 81 -6.56 -8.21 -12.65
N ASP A 82 -7.28 -7.15 -12.27
CA ASP A 82 -7.35 -6.69 -10.87
C ASP A 82 -7.91 -7.78 -9.94
N ALA A 83 -8.92 -8.52 -10.39
CA ALA A 83 -9.46 -9.66 -9.64
C ALA A 83 -8.41 -10.76 -9.43
N PHE A 84 -7.64 -11.11 -10.47
CA PHE A 84 -6.57 -12.09 -10.38
C PHE A 84 -5.45 -11.63 -9.42
N CYS A 85 -5.06 -10.36 -9.49
CA CYS A 85 -4.09 -9.77 -8.57
C CYS A 85 -4.59 -9.79 -7.11
N GLN A 86 -5.86 -9.49 -6.87
CA GLN A 86 -6.44 -9.56 -5.52
C GLN A 86 -6.48 -10.98 -4.98
N LEU A 87 -6.90 -11.95 -5.80
CA LEU A 87 -6.88 -13.35 -5.41
C LEU A 87 -5.45 -13.82 -5.11
N GLY A 88 -4.47 -13.40 -5.92
CA GLY A 88 -3.06 -13.66 -5.67
C GLY A 88 -2.56 -13.03 -4.36
N ALA A 89 -2.93 -11.78 -4.08
CA ALA A 89 -2.56 -11.09 -2.85
C ALA A 89 -3.18 -11.75 -1.61
N LEU A 90 -4.48 -12.09 -1.67
CA LEU A 90 -5.18 -12.81 -0.60
C LEU A 90 -4.61 -14.22 -0.40
N GLY A 91 -4.31 -14.92 -1.49
CA GLY A 91 -3.66 -16.23 -1.46
C GLY A 91 -2.27 -16.15 -0.83
N GLY A 92 -1.47 -15.13 -1.18
CA GLY A 92 -0.18 -14.87 -0.56
C GLY A 92 -0.28 -14.58 0.94
N LEU A 93 -1.24 -13.74 1.36
CA LEU A 93 -1.50 -13.47 2.78
C LEU A 93 -1.96 -14.74 3.52
N PHE A 94 -2.81 -15.54 2.91
CA PHE A 94 -3.29 -16.80 3.49
C PHE A 94 -2.17 -17.82 3.63
N LEU A 95 -1.32 -17.98 2.61
CA LEU A 95 -0.14 -18.84 2.67
C LEU A 95 0.83 -18.35 3.73
N TRP A 96 1.08 -17.04 3.79
CA TRP A 96 1.93 -16.44 4.84
C TRP A 96 1.41 -16.77 6.23
N TRP A 97 0.10 -16.61 6.45
CA TRP A 97 -0.56 -16.95 7.70
C TRP A 97 -0.46 -18.44 8.04
N LEU A 98 -0.57 -19.36 7.06
CA LEU A 98 -0.40 -20.79 7.30
C LEU A 98 1.04 -21.18 7.62
N THR A 99 2.01 -20.51 6.98
CA THR A 99 3.41 -20.90 7.14
C THR A 99 4.00 -20.53 8.49
N GLU A 100 3.51 -19.49 9.18
CA GLU A 100 3.92 -18.95 10.50
C GLU A 100 5.44 -18.92 10.81
N GLU A 101 6.30 -19.23 9.85
CA GLU A 101 7.74 -19.44 10.00
C GLU A 101 8.49 -18.37 9.21
N PRO A 102 8.89 -17.27 9.87
CA PRO A 102 9.81 -16.28 9.31
C PRO A 102 11.12 -16.92 8.81
N PHE A 103 11.48 -18.09 9.33
CA PHE A 103 12.72 -18.80 9.04
C PHE A 103 12.82 -19.27 7.57
N LEU A 104 11.75 -19.83 6.99
CA LEU A 104 11.79 -20.29 5.59
C LEU A 104 11.91 -19.12 4.61
N ALA A 105 11.24 -18.00 4.90
CA ALA A 105 11.36 -16.78 4.10
C ALA A 105 12.78 -16.20 4.15
N LEU A 106 13.43 -16.22 5.32
CA LEU A 106 14.82 -15.77 5.50
C LEU A 106 15.84 -16.69 4.82
N VAL A 107 15.63 -18.01 4.82
CA VAL A 107 16.60 -18.98 4.28
C VAL A 107 16.51 -19.12 2.76
N PHE A 108 15.32 -18.96 2.16
CA PHE A 108 15.16 -19.14 0.70
C PHE A 108 15.29 -17.84 -0.11
N PHE A 109 15.12 -16.66 0.50
CA PHE A 109 15.21 -15.37 -0.19
C PHE A 109 16.46 -14.53 0.15
N PHE A 110 17.43 -15.11 0.85
CA PHE A 110 18.79 -14.57 1.01
C PHE A 110 19.85 -15.46 0.35
#